data_AF-A0A7V5K5U2-F1
#
_entry.id   AF-A0A7V5K5U2-F1
#
_cell.length_a   1.000
_cell.length_b   1.000
_cell.length_c   1.000
_cell.angle_alpha   90.00
_cell.angle_beta   90.00
_cell.angle_gamma   90.00
#
_symmetry.space_group_name_H-M   'P 1'
#
loop_
_entity.id
_entity.type
_entity.pdbx_description
1 polymer ?
#
loop_
_entity_poly.entity_id
_entity_poly.type
_entity_poly.pdbx_seq_one_letter_code
_entity_poly.pdbx_strand_id
1 'polypeptide(L)'
;MNAPVRLNILPEQFGFRNGDKGVHTSRTMMLVELETLLAALPPEAVRTQYQDAVLQENLLGKGTASARFYAAQKLASLYALAPDVTLFRLLRMFWDADPEGRPMLALLCACARDPVLRCTADTVLSLPVGAPLSKERLSGVLQTFSPGHLAPITIASTVRNVSSSWTQSGHLKGKTGKMRSSPQPSVGATAYALVMGYLCGARGQFLFSTLWARMLDRPEPMLRELAQRASQRGWLRYRSIGEVTDITFDEVLTETERGALSEPT
;
A
#
# COMPACT_ATOMS: atom_id res chain seq x y z
N MET A 1 10.31 -13.33 25.89
CA MET A 1 8.93 -13.27 25.37
C MET A 1 8.67 -11.84 24.96
N ASN A 2 8.75 -11.53 23.67
CA ASN A 2 8.47 -10.18 23.18
C ASN A 2 6.96 -10.04 23.08
N ALA A 3 6.41 -9.03 23.77
CA ALA A 3 5.01 -8.66 23.66
C ALA A 3 4.62 -8.48 22.17
N PRO A 4 3.40 -8.85 21.74
CA PRO A 4 2.96 -8.55 20.39
C PRO A 4 3.04 -7.03 20.21
N VAL A 5 3.79 -6.60 19.21
CA VAL A 5 3.83 -5.20 18.77
C VAL A 5 2.38 -4.78 18.56
N ARG A 6 1.83 -3.96 19.46
CA ARG A 6 0.54 -3.32 19.24
C ARG A 6 0.73 -2.42 18.03
N LEU A 7 0.37 -2.91 16.85
CA LEU A 7 0.14 -2.05 15.70
C LEU A 7 -0.92 -1.05 16.16
N ASN A 8 -0.56 0.23 16.25
CA ASN A 8 -1.53 1.30 16.46
C ASN A 8 -2.72 1.06 15.52
N ILE A 9 -3.94 1.16 16.05
CA ILE A 9 -5.16 1.05 15.25
C ILE A 9 -5.05 2.10 14.14
N LEU A 10 -5.09 1.66 12.88
CA LEU A 10 -5.01 2.56 11.74
C LEU A 10 -6.34 3.31 11.58
N PRO A 11 -6.33 4.58 11.17
CA PRO A 11 -7.52 5.42 11.09
C PRO A 11 -8.42 5.00 9.93
N GLU A 12 -9.45 4.20 10.22
CA GLU A 12 -10.33 3.61 9.20
C GLU A 12 -11.12 4.67 8.42
N GLN A 13 -11.33 5.87 9.00
CA GLN A 13 -12.01 6.98 8.32
C GLN A 13 -11.29 7.45 7.05
N PHE A 14 -9.97 7.25 6.94
CA PHE A 14 -9.22 7.57 5.72
C PHE A 14 -9.13 6.40 4.73
N GLY A 15 -9.73 5.26 5.07
CA GLY A 15 -9.79 4.06 4.22
C GLY A 15 -8.76 2.98 4.52
N PHE A 16 -8.01 3.11 5.63
CA PHE A 16 -7.18 2.02 6.16
C PHE A 16 -8.06 0.87 6.65
N ARG A 17 -7.50 -0.34 6.72
CA ARG A 17 -8.21 -1.48 7.31
C ARG A 17 -7.37 -2.16 8.39
N ASN A 18 -7.99 -2.37 9.54
CA ASN A 18 -7.47 -3.18 10.63
C ASN A 18 -8.01 -4.62 10.53
N GLY A 19 -7.69 -5.44 11.54
CA GLY A 19 -8.09 -6.84 11.63
C GLY A 19 -6.99 -7.80 11.16
N ASP A 20 -7.39 -9.05 10.94
CA ASP A 20 -6.50 -10.20 10.76
C ASP A 20 -6.74 -10.95 9.43
N LYS A 21 -7.69 -10.46 8.61
CA LYS A 21 -8.06 -11.04 7.32
C LYS A 21 -7.64 -10.14 6.17
N GLY A 22 -7.30 -10.76 5.04
CA GLY A 22 -6.81 -10.06 3.87
C GLY A 22 -7.07 -10.79 2.56
N VAL A 23 -7.06 -10.05 1.46
CA VAL A 23 -7.13 -10.57 0.09
C VAL A 23 -5.95 -11.49 -0.22
N HIS A 24 -4.79 -11.23 0.41
CA HIS A 24 -3.56 -11.98 0.20
C HIS A 24 -3.63 -13.47 0.55
N THR A 25 -4.65 -13.88 1.30
CA THR A 25 -4.99 -15.29 1.52
C THR A 25 -5.42 -16.02 0.25
N SER A 26 -5.82 -15.28 -0.80
CA SER A 26 -6.42 -15.83 -2.02
C SER A 26 -5.88 -15.24 -3.33
N ARG A 27 -5.31 -14.03 -3.32
CA ARG A 27 -4.80 -13.31 -4.51
C ARG A 27 -3.54 -12.50 -4.18
N THR A 28 -2.83 -12.03 -5.19
CA THR A 28 -1.77 -11.02 -5.03
C THR A 28 -2.39 -9.62 -4.90
N MET A 29 -1.59 -8.57 -5.00
CA MET A 29 -2.08 -7.19 -5.10
C MET A 29 -2.80 -6.88 -6.43
N MET A 30 -2.91 -7.83 -7.37
CA MET A 30 -3.70 -7.67 -8.61
C MET A 30 -3.29 -6.42 -9.44
N LEU A 31 -1.98 -6.16 -9.55
CA LEU A 31 -1.45 -4.95 -10.18
C LEU A 31 -1.94 -4.74 -11.62
N VAL A 32 -1.91 -5.80 -12.44
CA VAL A 32 -2.33 -5.72 -13.86
C VAL A 32 -3.82 -5.39 -13.98
N GLU A 33 -4.65 -5.98 -13.14
CA GLU A 33 -6.08 -5.66 -13.12
C GLU A 33 -6.34 -4.22 -12.64
N LEU A 34 -5.57 -3.73 -11.67
CA LEU A 34 -5.65 -2.33 -11.23
C LEU A 34 -5.23 -1.38 -12.36
N GLU A 35 -4.11 -1.65 -13.04
CA GLU A 35 -3.65 -0.89 -14.21
C GLU A 35 -4.72 -0.81 -15.30
N THR A 36 -5.34 -1.94 -15.61
CA THR A 36 -6.40 -2.02 -16.63
C THR A 36 -7.62 -1.16 -16.25
N LEU A 37 -8.07 -1.25 -14.99
CA LEU A 37 -9.22 -0.46 -14.53
C LEU A 37 -8.92 1.03 -14.50
N LEU A 38 -7.76 1.42 -13.95
CA LEU A 38 -7.42 2.84 -13.81
C LEU A 38 -7.07 3.48 -15.16
N ALA A 39 -6.62 2.71 -16.15
CA ALA A 39 -6.45 3.20 -17.51
C ALA A 39 -7.79 3.43 -18.25
N ALA A 40 -8.81 2.64 -17.94
CA ALA A 40 -10.11 2.71 -18.63
C ALA A 40 -11.09 3.72 -18.01
N LEU A 41 -10.98 3.98 -16.71
CA LEU A 41 -11.94 4.80 -15.96
C LEU A 41 -11.30 6.11 -15.47
N PRO A 42 -12.03 7.25 -15.53
CA PRO A 42 -11.53 8.53 -15.07
C PRO A 42 -11.38 8.55 -13.53
N PRO A 43 -10.56 9.47 -12.97
CA PRO A 43 -10.35 9.57 -11.53
C PRO A 43 -11.61 9.80 -10.69
N GLU A 44 -12.63 10.41 -11.29
CA GLU A 44 -13.93 10.73 -10.67
C GLU A 44 -14.89 9.54 -10.66
N ALA A 45 -14.52 8.41 -11.29
CA ALA A 45 -15.39 7.24 -11.38
C ALA A 45 -15.80 6.73 -10.00
N VAL A 46 -17.10 6.57 -9.78
CA VAL A 46 -17.64 6.08 -8.51
C VAL A 46 -17.58 4.55 -8.45
N ARG A 47 -17.78 4.00 -7.24
CA ARG A 47 -17.68 2.57 -6.97
C ARG A 47 -18.51 1.70 -7.92
N THR A 48 -19.73 2.10 -8.24
CA THR A 48 -20.61 1.34 -9.14
C THR A 48 -20.04 1.25 -10.55
N GLN A 49 -19.40 2.30 -11.06
CA GLN A 49 -18.78 2.28 -12.39
C GLN A 49 -17.60 1.30 -12.45
N TYR A 50 -16.76 1.24 -11.40
CA TYR A 50 -15.73 0.20 -11.30
C TYR A 50 -16.32 -1.21 -11.23
N GLN A 51 -17.43 -1.39 -10.52
CA GLN A 51 -18.12 -2.68 -10.44
C GLN A 51 -18.69 -3.09 -11.80
N ASP A 52 -19.35 -2.18 -12.50
CA ASP A 52 -19.97 -2.43 -13.81
C ASP A 52 -18.92 -2.76 -14.88
N ALA A 53 -17.81 -2.03 -14.92
CA ALA A 53 -16.69 -2.31 -15.80
C ALA A 53 -16.15 -3.73 -15.63
N VAL A 54 -16.11 -4.25 -14.39
CA VAL A 54 -15.65 -5.62 -14.12
C VAL A 54 -16.74 -6.66 -14.37
N LEU A 55 -17.97 -6.41 -13.91
CA LEU A 55 -19.04 -7.42 -13.87
C LEU A 55 -19.81 -7.53 -15.18
N GLN A 56 -20.16 -6.39 -15.78
CA GLN A 56 -21.00 -6.30 -16.97
C GLN A 56 -20.16 -6.25 -18.24
N GLU A 57 -19.16 -5.37 -18.26
CA GLU A 57 -18.31 -5.15 -19.44
C GLU A 57 -17.17 -6.16 -19.56
N ASN A 58 -16.90 -6.92 -18.49
CA ASN A 58 -15.80 -7.89 -18.41
C ASN A 58 -14.45 -7.28 -18.83
N LEU A 59 -14.18 -6.04 -18.43
CA LEU A 59 -12.96 -5.32 -18.79
C LEU A 59 -11.67 -6.09 -18.41
N LEU A 60 -11.74 -6.94 -17.38
CA LEU A 60 -10.62 -7.76 -16.92
C LEU A 60 -10.49 -9.12 -17.65
N GLY A 61 -11.32 -9.39 -18.65
CA GLY A 61 -11.27 -10.60 -19.48
C GLY A 61 -11.45 -11.91 -18.69
N LYS A 62 -12.24 -11.92 -17.61
CA LYS A 62 -12.42 -13.13 -16.80
C LYS A 62 -13.38 -14.11 -17.49
N GLY A 63 -13.00 -15.39 -17.52
CA GLY A 63 -13.71 -16.43 -18.28
C GLY A 63 -15.06 -16.87 -17.71
N THR A 64 -15.42 -16.48 -16.48
CA THR A 64 -16.71 -16.83 -15.86
C THR A 64 -17.29 -15.66 -15.06
N ALA A 65 -18.61 -15.64 -14.88
CA ALA A 65 -19.29 -14.63 -14.05
C ALA A 65 -18.79 -14.64 -12.60
N SER A 66 -18.56 -15.82 -12.01
CA SER A 66 -17.98 -15.94 -10.67
C SER A 66 -16.57 -15.35 -10.60
N ALA A 67 -15.74 -15.56 -11.62
CA ALA A 67 -14.41 -14.97 -11.67
C ALA A 67 -14.46 -13.44 -11.77
N ARG A 68 -15.41 -12.86 -12.51
CA ARG A 68 -15.68 -11.41 -12.52
C ARG A 68 -16.07 -10.91 -11.14
N PHE A 69 -17.01 -11.59 -10.48
CA PHE A 69 -17.46 -11.24 -9.13
C PHE A 69 -16.32 -11.22 -8.11
N TYR A 70 -15.52 -12.29 -8.07
CA TYR A 70 -14.38 -12.35 -7.15
C TYR A 70 -13.33 -11.28 -7.48
N ALA A 71 -13.04 -11.01 -8.76
CA ALA A 71 -12.09 -9.95 -9.12
C ALA A 71 -12.57 -8.58 -8.63
N ALA A 72 -13.83 -8.22 -8.89
CA ALA A 72 -14.43 -6.96 -8.42
C ALA A 72 -14.34 -6.83 -6.89
N GLN A 73 -14.73 -7.88 -6.17
CA GLN A 73 -14.70 -7.88 -4.70
C GLN A 73 -13.28 -7.69 -4.14
N LYS A 74 -12.29 -8.38 -4.71
CA LYS A 74 -10.90 -8.34 -4.21
C LYS A 74 -10.22 -7.01 -4.54
N LEU A 75 -10.44 -6.44 -5.72
CA LEU A 75 -9.91 -5.12 -6.06
C LEU A 75 -10.53 -4.02 -5.19
N ALA A 76 -11.85 -4.04 -4.97
CA ALA A 76 -12.49 -3.10 -4.04
C ALA A 76 -11.99 -3.28 -2.58
N SER A 77 -11.68 -4.52 -2.18
CA SER A 77 -11.10 -4.77 -0.86
C SER A 77 -9.69 -4.19 -0.73
N LEU A 78 -8.83 -4.37 -1.74
CA LEU A 78 -7.44 -3.90 -1.77
C LEU A 78 -7.33 -2.38 -1.93
N TYR A 79 -8.19 -1.77 -2.75
CA TYR A 79 -8.01 -0.39 -3.22
C TYR A 79 -9.20 0.52 -2.97
N ALA A 80 -10.28 0.04 -2.34
CA ALA A 80 -11.56 0.75 -2.18
C ALA A 80 -12.34 0.97 -3.48
N LEU A 81 -11.66 1.41 -4.55
CA LEU A 81 -12.24 1.77 -5.85
C LEU A 81 -13.38 2.79 -5.69
N ALA A 82 -13.15 3.84 -4.92
CA ALA A 82 -14.16 4.84 -4.64
C ALA A 82 -13.50 6.21 -4.30
N PRO A 83 -13.83 7.30 -5.02
CA PRO A 83 -13.11 8.58 -4.94
C PRO A 83 -13.38 9.34 -3.63
N ASP A 84 -14.41 8.95 -2.89
CA ASP A 84 -14.72 9.41 -1.54
C ASP A 84 -13.78 8.82 -0.47
N VAL A 85 -13.03 7.76 -0.79
CA VAL A 85 -12.07 7.15 0.13
C VAL A 85 -10.69 7.80 -0.05
N THR A 86 -10.22 8.54 0.97
CA THR A 86 -8.96 9.31 0.96
C THR A 86 -7.77 8.54 0.39
N LEU A 87 -7.49 7.32 0.89
CA LEU A 87 -6.38 6.51 0.38
C LEU A 87 -6.48 6.21 -1.12
N PHE A 88 -7.69 5.94 -1.63
CA PHE A 88 -7.88 5.67 -3.05
C PHE A 88 -7.81 6.94 -3.90
N ARG A 89 -8.41 8.04 -3.41
CA ARG A 89 -8.35 9.34 -4.08
C ARG A 89 -6.91 9.81 -4.28
N LEU A 90 -6.10 9.73 -3.21
CA LEU A 90 -4.68 10.07 -3.25
C LEU A 90 -3.89 9.08 -4.12
N LEU A 91 -4.19 7.77 -4.04
CA LEU A 91 -3.61 6.77 -4.95
C LEU A 91 -3.85 7.17 -6.41
N ARG A 92 -5.11 7.48 -6.76
CA ARG A 92 -5.53 7.80 -8.13
C ARG A 92 -4.83 9.06 -8.65
N MET A 93 -4.72 10.09 -7.82
CA MET A 93 -3.98 11.32 -8.13
C MET A 93 -2.51 11.04 -8.47
N PHE A 94 -1.79 10.32 -7.61
CA PHE A 94 -0.37 10.02 -7.86
C PHE A 94 -0.17 9.00 -8.98
N TRP A 95 -1.13 8.10 -9.20
CA TRP A 95 -1.08 7.07 -10.24
C TRP A 95 -1.03 7.65 -11.66
N ASP A 96 -1.75 8.75 -11.88
CA ASP A 96 -1.76 9.46 -13.17
C ASP A 96 -0.56 10.37 -13.32
N ALA A 97 -0.18 11.04 -12.23
CA ALA A 97 0.89 12.02 -12.24
C ALA A 97 2.31 11.42 -12.25
N ASP A 98 2.45 10.14 -11.85
CA ASP A 98 3.76 9.49 -11.68
C ASP A 98 3.74 8.00 -12.10
N PRO A 99 3.68 7.70 -13.42
CA PRO A 99 3.52 6.33 -13.92
C PRO A 99 4.59 5.33 -13.46
N GLU A 100 5.84 5.77 -13.29
CA GLU A 100 6.94 4.94 -12.79
C GLU A 100 6.70 4.45 -11.35
N GLY A 101 5.90 5.19 -10.57
CA GLY A 101 5.57 4.89 -9.18
C GLY A 101 4.47 3.86 -8.97
N ARG A 102 3.74 3.47 -10.02
CA ARG A 102 2.52 2.64 -9.93
C ARG A 102 2.69 1.35 -9.12
N PRO A 103 3.76 0.54 -9.30
CA PRO A 103 3.91 -0.68 -8.51
C PRO A 103 4.09 -0.42 -7.01
N MET A 104 4.79 0.66 -6.65
CA MET A 104 5.00 1.06 -5.26
C MET A 104 3.72 1.64 -4.65
N LEU A 105 3.02 2.49 -5.41
CA LEU A 105 1.72 3.05 -5.03
C LEU A 105 0.69 1.94 -4.74
N ALA A 106 0.59 0.93 -5.61
CA ALA A 106 -0.27 -0.23 -5.42
C ALA A 106 0.10 -1.01 -4.15
N LEU A 107 1.40 -1.27 -3.92
CA LEU A 107 1.87 -1.97 -2.73
C LEU A 107 1.52 -1.24 -1.44
N LEU A 108 1.75 0.07 -1.40
CA LEU A 108 1.44 0.92 -0.23
C LEU A 108 -0.05 0.88 0.09
N CYS A 109 -0.92 1.09 -0.91
CA CYS A 109 -2.37 1.03 -0.71
C CYS A 109 -2.84 -0.37 -0.30
N ALA A 110 -2.32 -1.42 -0.94
CA ALA A 110 -2.61 -2.80 -0.57
C ALA A 110 -2.19 -3.10 0.87
N CYS A 111 -1.00 -2.66 1.32
CA CYS A 111 -0.57 -2.82 2.71
C CYS A 111 -1.44 -2.01 3.68
N ALA A 112 -1.96 -0.85 3.29
CA ALA A 112 -2.87 -0.07 4.12
C ALA A 112 -4.20 -0.80 4.40
N ARG A 113 -4.65 -1.60 3.43
CA ARG A 113 -5.97 -2.24 3.42
C ARG A 113 -5.97 -3.75 3.60
N ASP A 114 -4.80 -4.38 3.59
CA ASP A 114 -4.61 -5.81 3.77
C ASP A 114 -3.63 -6.07 4.92
N PRO A 115 -4.15 -6.31 6.15
CA PRO A 115 -3.33 -6.62 7.31
C PRO A 115 -2.43 -7.85 7.15
N VAL A 116 -2.84 -8.83 6.33
CA VAL A 116 -2.06 -10.05 6.06
C VAL A 116 -0.84 -9.74 5.21
N LEU A 117 -0.93 -8.84 4.23
CA LEU A 117 0.26 -8.35 3.53
C LEU A 117 1.11 -7.49 4.47
N ARG A 118 0.48 -6.56 5.19
CA ARG A 118 1.17 -5.59 6.05
C ARG A 118 2.03 -6.25 7.12
N CYS A 119 1.56 -7.31 7.76
CA CYS A 119 2.32 -8.01 8.80
C CYS A 119 3.62 -8.65 8.29
N THR A 120 3.75 -8.84 6.97
CA THR A 120 4.96 -9.39 6.35
C THR A 120 6.04 -8.36 6.04
N ALA A 121 5.73 -7.06 6.15
CA ALA A 121 6.63 -5.98 5.75
C ALA A 121 7.99 -6.05 6.44
N ASP A 122 8.03 -6.14 7.78
CA ASP A 122 9.29 -6.20 8.53
C ASP A 122 10.12 -7.44 8.17
N THR A 123 9.48 -8.56 7.82
CA THR A 123 10.20 -9.77 7.40
C THR A 123 10.92 -9.58 6.07
N VAL A 124 10.32 -8.84 5.13
CA VAL A 124 10.94 -8.56 3.82
C VAL A 124 11.97 -7.44 3.94
N LEU A 125 11.63 -6.35 4.61
CA LEU A 125 12.48 -5.16 4.72
C LEU A 125 13.75 -5.41 5.53
N SER A 126 13.71 -6.29 6.54
CA SER A 126 14.89 -6.65 7.35
C SER A 126 15.90 -7.57 6.65
N LEU A 127 15.59 -8.08 5.45
CA LEU A 127 16.53 -8.90 4.69
C LEU A 127 17.62 -8.01 4.06
N PRO A 128 18.90 -8.40 4.14
CA PRO A 128 19.95 -7.80 3.32
C PRO A 128 19.63 -7.96 1.82
N VAL A 129 19.95 -6.95 1.03
CA VAL A 129 19.82 -7.03 -0.44
C VAL A 129 20.64 -8.21 -0.95
N GLY A 130 20.02 -9.03 -1.81
CA GLY A 130 20.63 -10.27 -2.31
C GLY A 130 20.44 -11.50 -1.42
N ALA A 131 19.85 -11.38 -0.22
CA ALA A 131 19.55 -12.54 0.62
C ALA A 131 18.29 -13.30 0.14
N PRO A 132 18.22 -14.63 0.33
CA PRO A 132 17.03 -15.40 0.03
C PRO A 132 15.90 -15.14 1.05
N LEU A 133 14.66 -15.07 0.57
CA LEU A 133 13.48 -15.04 1.44
C LEU A 133 13.19 -16.44 1.99
N SER A 134 13.30 -16.61 3.31
CA SER A 134 12.86 -17.84 3.98
C SER A 134 11.34 -17.93 3.99
N LYS A 135 10.82 -19.01 3.38
CA LYS A 135 9.38 -19.30 3.40
C LYS A 135 8.91 -19.71 4.79
N GLU A 136 9.78 -20.34 5.56
CA GLU A 136 9.55 -20.82 6.92
C GLU A 136 9.35 -19.62 7.85
N ARG A 137 10.22 -18.61 7.75
CA ARG A 137 10.08 -17.36 8.51
C ARG A 137 8.79 -16.63 8.17
N LEU A 138 8.46 -16.54 6.88
CA LEU A 138 7.21 -15.89 6.44
C LEU A 138 5.96 -16.65 6.90
N SER A 139 6.00 -17.99 6.86
CA SER A 139 4.93 -18.86 7.36
C SER A 139 4.73 -18.68 8.87
N GLY A 140 5.82 -18.61 9.64
CA GLY A 140 5.77 -18.37 11.07
C GLY A 140 5.12 -17.02 11.42
N VAL A 141 5.48 -15.96 10.72
CA VAL A 141 4.85 -14.63 10.91
C VAL A 141 3.35 -14.67 10.61
N LEU A 142 2.94 -15.32 9.53
CA LEU A 142 1.52 -15.46 9.17
C LEU A 142 0.73 -16.28 10.20
N GLN A 143 1.33 -17.35 10.74
CA GLN A 143 0.73 -18.17 11.80
C GLN A 143 0.56 -17.38 13.11
N THR A 144 1.56 -16.60 13.49
CA THR A 144 1.49 -15.75 14.69
C THR A 144 0.51 -14.60 14.51
N PHE A 145 0.42 -14.01 13.32
CA PHE A 145 -0.46 -12.88 13.04
C PHE A 145 -1.95 -13.24 13.09
N SER A 146 -2.31 -14.45 12.63
CA SER A 146 -3.71 -14.90 12.61
C SER A 146 -3.82 -16.34 13.16
N PRO A 147 -3.66 -16.52 14.49
CA PRO A 147 -3.67 -17.85 15.11
C PRO A 147 -5.01 -18.55 14.90
N GLY A 148 -4.98 -19.78 14.37
CA GLY A 148 -6.19 -20.61 14.19
C GLY A 148 -7.11 -20.23 13.03
N HIS A 149 -6.84 -19.14 12.31
CA HIS A 149 -7.67 -18.70 11.18
C HIS A 149 -7.16 -19.19 9.81
N LEU A 150 -5.88 -19.55 9.71
CA LEU A 150 -5.28 -20.04 8.47
C LEU A 150 -4.90 -21.51 8.60
N ALA A 151 -5.56 -22.37 7.82
CA ALA A 151 -5.12 -23.75 7.65
C ALA A 151 -3.71 -23.82 7.03
N PRO A 152 -2.92 -24.89 7.26
CA PRO A 152 -1.56 -25.02 6.72
C PRO A 152 -1.47 -24.82 5.20
N ILE A 153 -2.45 -25.35 4.45
CA ILE A 153 -2.52 -25.18 2.99
C ILE A 153 -2.73 -23.72 2.58
N THR A 154 -3.51 -22.97 3.36
CA THR A 154 -3.77 -21.54 3.15
C THR A 154 -2.53 -20.71 3.46
N ILE A 155 -1.71 -21.11 4.43
CA ILE A 155 -0.44 -20.41 4.73
C ILE A 155 0.52 -20.52 3.55
N ALA A 156 0.68 -21.72 2.97
CA ALA A 156 1.58 -21.91 1.83
C ALA A 156 1.14 -21.09 0.60
N SER A 157 -0.17 -21.02 0.30
CA SER A 157 -0.68 -20.16 -0.78
C SER A 157 -0.54 -18.68 -0.45
N THR A 158 -0.77 -18.28 0.80
CA THR A 158 -0.58 -16.90 1.28
C THR A 158 0.87 -16.46 1.11
N VAL A 159 1.84 -17.28 1.54
CA VAL A 159 3.28 -17.03 1.36
C VAL A 159 3.61 -16.77 -0.11
N ARG A 160 3.04 -17.55 -1.02
CA ARG A 160 3.22 -17.36 -2.47
C ARG A 160 2.66 -16.01 -2.93
N ASN A 161 1.45 -15.68 -2.51
CA ASN A 161 0.77 -14.45 -2.91
C ASN A 161 1.49 -13.20 -2.41
N VAL A 162 1.82 -13.12 -1.11
CA VAL A 162 2.56 -11.98 -0.54
C VAL A 162 3.93 -11.84 -1.19
N SER A 163 4.65 -12.95 -1.38
CA SER A 163 5.96 -12.94 -2.05
C SER A 163 5.87 -12.42 -3.48
N SER A 164 4.76 -12.72 -4.17
CA SER A 164 4.50 -12.19 -5.51
C SER A 164 4.24 -10.68 -5.49
N SER A 165 3.41 -10.18 -4.57
CA SER A 165 3.15 -8.74 -4.42
C SER A 165 4.43 -7.95 -4.10
N TRP A 166 5.27 -8.45 -3.18
CA TRP A 166 6.60 -7.86 -2.91
C TRP A 166 7.55 -7.94 -4.10
N THR A 167 7.39 -8.94 -4.99
CA THR A 167 8.14 -8.99 -6.26
C THR A 167 7.66 -7.91 -7.22
N GLN A 168 6.34 -7.74 -7.34
CA GLN A 168 5.74 -6.77 -8.26
C GLN A 168 6.14 -5.32 -7.93
N SER A 169 6.38 -5.01 -6.65
CA SER A 169 6.88 -3.70 -6.22
C SER A 169 8.40 -3.55 -6.21
N GLY A 170 9.16 -4.57 -6.65
CA GLY A 170 10.62 -4.52 -6.76
C GLY A 170 11.41 -4.85 -5.49
N HIS A 171 10.74 -5.16 -4.37
CA HIS A 171 11.40 -5.55 -3.12
C HIS A 171 11.96 -6.97 -3.16
N LEU A 172 11.40 -7.82 -4.00
CA LEU A 172 11.89 -9.16 -4.28
C LEU A 172 12.09 -9.35 -5.78
N LYS A 173 12.95 -10.30 -6.15
CA LYS A 173 13.16 -10.73 -7.53
C LYS A 173 13.21 -12.25 -7.64
N GLY A 174 13.06 -12.74 -8.87
CA GLY A 174 13.07 -14.17 -9.21
C GLY A 174 11.67 -14.79 -9.27
N LYS A 175 11.52 -15.88 -10.03
CA LYS A 175 10.24 -16.60 -10.20
C LYS A 175 10.04 -17.64 -9.07
N THR A 176 11.03 -18.50 -8.89
CA THR A 176 11.19 -19.44 -7.77
C THR A 176 12.40 -19.01 -6.94
N GLY A 177 12.38 -19.24 -5.62
CA GLY A 177 13.46 -18.80 -4.73
C GLY A 177 13.61 -17.27 -4.71
N LYS A 178 12.66 -16.59 -4.07
CA LYS A 178 12.63 -15.12 -4.06
C LYS A 178 13.87 -14.57 -3.35
N MET A 179 14.52 -13.62 -3.99
CA MET A 179 15.71 -12.95 -3.47
C MET A 179 15.37 -11.50 -3.18
N ARG A 180 15.92 -10.96 -2.10
CA ARG A 180 15.78 -9.54 -1.76
C ARG A 180 16.39 -8.66 -2.85
N SER A 181 15.65 -7.62 -3.24
CA SER A 181 16.04 -6.60 -4.21
C SER A 181 15.62 -5.24 -3.71
N SER A 182 16.34 -4.16 -4.01
CA SER A 182 15.94 -2.82 -3.58
C SER A 182 15.16 -2.12 -4.69
N PRO A 183 13.92 -1.65 -4.43
CA PRO A 183 13.17 -0.85 -5.39
C PRO A 183 13.74 0.57 -5.50
N GLN A 184 13.36 1.26 -6.57
CA GLN A 184 13.62 2.70 -6.73
C GLN A 184 12.28 3.42 -6.53
N PRO A 185 12.03 4.06 -5.36
CA PRO A 185 10.80 4.80 -5.16
C PRO A 185 10.80 6.06 -6.02
N SER A 186 9.65 6.35 -6.60
CA SER A 186 9.42 7.57 -7.35
C SER A 186 9.01 8.73 -6.43
N VAL A 187 8.93 9.94 -6.99
CA VAL A 187 8.53 11.14 -6.24
C VAL A 187 7.08 11.01 -5.73
N GLY A 188 6.16 10.50 -6.57
CA GLY A 188 4.75 10.34 -6.23
C GLY A 188 4.53 9.23 -5.21
N ALA A 189 5.25 8.11 -5.34
CA ALA A 189 5.24 7.06 -4.32
C ALA A 189 5.77 7.56 -2.96
N THR A 190 6.80 8.42 -2.97
CA THR A 190 7.32 9.04 -1.75
C THR A 190 6.29 9.97 -1.11
N ALA A 191 5.67 10.85 -1.89
CA ALA A 191 4.61 11.73 -1.41
C ALA A 191 3.43 10.93 -0.81
N TYR A 192 3.02 9.86 -1.50
CA TYR A 192 1.95 8.97 -1.04
C TYR A 192 2.28 8.29 0.30
N ALA A 193 3.49 7.74 0.45
CA ALA A 193 3.93 7.14 1.71
C ALA A 193 3.96 8.16 2.86
N LEU A 194 4.45 9.37 2.61
CA LEU A 194 4.51 10.41 3.65
C LEU A 194 3.11 10.89 4.06
N VAL A 195 2.18 11.11 3.11
CA VAL A 195 0.80 11.49 3.46
C VAL A 195 0.09 10.36 4.22
N MET A 196 0.35 9.09 3.91
CA MET A 196 -0.17 7.98 4.71
C MET A 196 0.34 8.01 6.16
N GLY A 197 1.62 8.34 6.37
CA GLY A 197 2.18 8.57 7.70
C GLY A 197 1.52 9.73 8.42
N TYR A 198 1.27 10.82 7.70
CA TYR A 198 0.57 11.99 8.20
C TYR A 198 -0.87 11.69 8.60
N LEU A 199 -1.60 10.92 7.78
CA LEU A 199 -2.95 10.45 8.12
C LEU A 199 -2.96 9.57 9.37
N CYS A 200 -1.87 8.82 9.63
CA CYS A 200 -1.68 8.04 10.85
C CYS A 200 -1.16 8.87 12.06
N GLY A 201 -1.14 10.21 11.96
CA GLY A 201 -0.77 11.10 13.05
C GLY A 201 0.72 11.46 13.15
N ALA A 202 1.60 10.89 12.32
CA ALA A 202 3.02 11.29 12.31
C ALA A 202 3.20 12.70 11.73
N ARG A 203 4.21 13.44 12.21
CA ARG A 203 4.46 14.84 11.82
C ARG A 203 5.95 15.11 11.64
N GLY A 204 6.27 16.12 10.83
CA GLY A 204 7.64 16.57 10.60
C GLY A 204 8.59 15.45 10.21
N GLN A 205 9.77 15.42 10.84
CA GLN A 205 10.78 14.38 10.58
C GLN A 205 10.31 12.95 10.88
N PHE A 206 9.35 12.75 11.79
CA PHE A 206 8.88 11.41 12.14
C PHE A 206 8.16 10.71 10.98
N LEU A 207 7.71 11.45 9.96
CA LEU A 207 7.14 10.87 8.74
C LEU A 207 8.09 9.88 8.06
N PHE A 208 9.39 10.16 8.06
CA PHE A 208 10.41 9.30 7.45
C PHE A 208 10.68 8.01 8.23
N SER A 209 10.21 7.93 9.48
CA SER A 209 10.35 6.75 10.34
C SER A 209 9.12 5.82 10.31
N THR A 210 8.02 6.27 9.68
CA THR A 210 6.78 5.49 9.60
C THR A 210 6.96 4.20 8.79
N LEU A 211 6.10 3.21 9.04
CA LEU A 211 6.06 1.98 8.23
C LEU A 211 5.99 2.28 6.73
N TRP A 212 5.16 3.26 6.34
CA TRP A 212 4.95 3.65 4.95
C TRP A 212 6.22 4.19 4.30
N ALA A 213 6.96 5.06 4.99
CA ALA A 213 8.24 5.55 4.50
C ALA A 213 9.30 4.43 4.45
N ARG A 214 9.35 3.54 5.44
CA ARG A 214 10.27 2.38 5.42
C ARG A 214 10.00 1.44 4.24
N MET A 215 8.76 1.32 3.79
CA MET A 215 8.41 0.55 2.59
C MET A 215 8.92 1.16 1.27
N LEU A 216 9.44 2.38 1.27
CA LEU A 216 10.15 2.92 0.10
C LEU A 216 11.56 2.33 -0.03
N ASP A 217 12.07 1.69 1.04
CA ASP A 217 13.31 0.94 1.08
C ASP A 217 14.55 1.75 0.64
N ARG A 218 14.61 3.02 1.05
CA ARG A 218 15.74 3.92 0.81
C ARG A 218 16.17 4.66 2.07
N PRO A 219 17.45 5.07 2.14
CA PRO A 219 17.93 5.93 3.21
C PRO A 219 17.16 7.24 3.27
N GLU A 220 16.94 7.74 4.50
CA GLU A 220 16.21 8.97 4.75
C GLU A 220 16.71 10.20 3.96
N PRO A 221 18.03 10.45 3.78
CA PRO A 221 18.49 11.58 2.98
C PRO A 221 17.91 11.60 1.56
N MET A 222 17.81 10.44 0.91
CA MET A 222 17.23 10.34 -0.42
C MET A 222 15.70 10.52 -0.39
N LEU A 223 15.02 10.03 0.65
CA LEU A 223 13.59 10.27 0.81
C LEU A 223 13.29 11.76 1.01
N ARG A 224 14.17 12.50 1.69
CA ARG A 224 14.07 13.96 1.83
C ARG A 224 14.25 14.67 0.50
N GLU A 225 15.21 14.27 -0.33
CA GLU A 225 15.36 14.81 -1.69
C GLU A 225 14.11 14.56 -2.54
N LEU A 226 13.55 13.35 -2.50
CA LEU A 226 12.29 13.03 -3.19
C LEU A 226 11.11 13.82 -2.64
N ALA A 227 11.04 14.05 -1.32
CA ALA A 227 10.02 14.90 -0.70
C ALA A 227 10.13 16.37 -1.14
N GLN A 228 11.35 16.91 -1.24
CA GLN A 228 11.56 18.26 -1.78
C GLN A 228 11.11 18.37 -3.24
N ARG A 229 11.39 17.35 -4.07
CA ARG A 229 10.89 17.27 -5.45
C ARG A 229 9.36 17.15 -5.50
N ALA A 230 8.75 16.42 -4.58
CA ALA A 230 7.30 16.37 -4.45
C ALA A 230 6.73 17.76 -4.06
N SER A 231 7.45 18.51 -3.24
CA SER A 231 7.07 19.88 -2.88
C SER A 231 7.11 20.84 -4.06
N GLN A 232 8.15 20.74 -4.91
CA GLN A 232 8.24 21.50 -6.16
C GLN A 232 7.08 21.20 -7.13
N ARG A 233 6.45 20.02 -7.02
CA ARG A 233 5.27 19.63 -7.80
C ARG A 233 3.94 20.00 -7.14
N GLY A 234 3.96 20.65 -5.97
CA GLY A 234 2.76 21.03 -5.22
C GLY A 234 2.04 19.85 -4.56
N TRP A 235 2.70 18.70 -4.39
CA TRP A 235 2.09 17.50 -3.79
C TRP A 235 2.18 17.47 -2.27
N LEU A 236 3.06 18.29 -1.70
CA LEU A 236 3.22 18.54 -0.28
C LEU A 236 3.92 19.88 -0.08
N ARG A 237 3.88 20.40 1.14
CA ARG A 237 4.73 21.51 1.55
C ARG A 237 5.89 20.97 2.35
N TYR A 238 7.12 21.35 2.00
CA TYR A 238 8.32 20.98 2.74
C TYR A 238 9.05 22.24 3.20
N ARG A 239 9.24 22.40 4.51
CA ARG A 239 10.05 23.47 5.10
C ARG A 239 11.04 22.88 6.08
N SER A 240 12.29 23.32 6.01
CA SER A 240 13.34 22.85 6.92
C SER A 240 14.23 24.03 7.32
N ILE A 241 14.37 24.24 8.62
CA ILE A 241 15.24 25.27 9.21
C ILE A 241 15.99 24.60 10.36
N GLY A 242 17.30 24.42 10.20
CA GLY A 242 18.10 23.60 11.12
C GLY A 242 17.55 22.18 11.24
N GLU A 243 17.36 21.70 12.46
CA GLU A 243 16.80 20.37 12.76
C GLU A 243 15.27 20.32 12.65
N VAL A 244 14.59 21.46 12.51
CA VAL A 244 13.14 21.50 12.44
C VAL A 244 12.69 21.25 11.01
N THR A 245 11.94 20.16 10.80
CA THR A 245 11.31 19.83 9.52
C THR A 245 9.79 19.91 9.69
N ASP A 246 9.14 20.74 8.87
CA ASP A 246 7.69 20.85 8.76
C ASP A 246 7.23 20.33 7.39
N ILE A 247 6.26 19.41 7.40
CA ILE A 247 5.73 18.78 6.19
C ILE A 247 4.20 18.71 6.31
N THR A 248 3.51 19.37 5.39
CA THR A 248 2.04 19.38 5.32
C THR A 248 1.54 18.96 3.93
N PHE A 249 0.24 18.64 3.85
CA PHE A 249 -0.41 18.09 2.67
C PHE A 249 -1.69 18.86 2.33
N ASP A 250 -1.72 20.15 2.68
CA ASP A 250 -2.93 21.00 2.55
C ASP A 250 -3.39 21.12 1.10
N GLU A 251 -2.45 21.03 0.15
CA GLU A 251 -2.68 21.11 -1.28
C GLU A 251 -3.37 19.86 -1.86
N VAL A 252 -3.28 18.71 -1.19
CA VAL A 252 -3.81 17.42 -1.69
C VAL A 252 -4.92 16.82 -0.83
N LEU A 253 -5.02 17.21 0.44
CA LEU A 253 -6.10 16.81 1.34
C LEU A 253 -7.32 17.73 1.18
N THR A 254 -8.52 17.18 1.35
CA THR A 254 -9.76 17.95 1.36
C THR A 254 -9.96 18.64 2.72
N GLU A 255 -10.88 19.60 2.79
CA GLU A 255 -11.23 20.25 4.05
C GLU A 255 -11.78 19.25 5.08
N THR A 256 -12.65 18.34 4.65
CA THR A 256 -13.17 17.24 5.49
C THR A 256 -12.04 16.37 6.06
N GLU A 257 -11.06 16.01 5.23
CA GLU A 257 -9.92 15.19 5.65
C GLU A 257 -9.03 15.93 6.65
N ARG A 258 -8.80 17.23 6.45
CA ARG A 258 -8.04 18.07 7.40
C ARG A 258 -8.79 18.26 8.72
N GLY A 259 -10.12 18.43 8.66
CA GLY A 259 -10.97 18.50 9.85
C GLY A 259 -10.85 17.24 10.71
N ALA A 260 -10.93 16.07 10.07
CA ALA A 260 -10.79 14.77 10.74
C ALA A 260 -9.41 14.52 11.37
N LEU A 261 -8.36 15.27 10.98
CA LEU A 261 -7.04 15.21 11.61
C LEU A 261 -6.89 16.12 12.84
N SER A 262 -7.84 17.04 13.04
CA SER A 262 -7.83 18.02 14.14
C SER A 262 -8.69 17.58 15.32
N GLU A 263 -9.53 16.56 15.14
CA GLU A 263 -10.32 15.95 16.22
C GLU A 263 -9.41 15.06 17.08
N PRO A 264 -9.35 15.27 18.41
CA PRO A 264 -8.62 14.38 19.30
C PRO A 264 -9.26 12.99 19.26
N THR A 265 -8.44 11.97 18.96
CA THR A 265 -8.84 10.55 18.89
C THR A 265 -8.96 9.93 20.27
#